data_AF-A0A420DS58-F1
#
_entry.id   AF-A0A420DS58-F1
#
_cell.length_a   1.000
_cell.length_b   1.000
_cell.length_c   1.000
_cell.angle_alpha   90.00
_cell.angle_beta   90.00
_cell.angle_gamma   90.00
#
_symmetry.space_group_name_H-M   'P 1'
#
loop_
_entity.id
_entity.type
_entity.pdbx_description
1 polymer ?
#
loop_
_entity_poly.entity_id
_entity_poly.type
_entity_poly.pdbx_seq_one_letter_code
_entity_poly.pdbx_strand_id
1 'polypeptide(L)'
;MIDWLRVNTLREDVGDEDFDDVVEIFIEEVTGMVTRLRINPQMETLGEDLHALKGSALNLGFATFSAYCQTGESLAAHGRPAEIELGQILSSYDESLAAFLTGLKKPPAA
;
A
#
# COMPACT_ATOMS: atom_id res chain seq x y z
N MET A 1 -2.79 -2.00 -9.84
CA MET A 1 -1.67 -2.03 -10.81
C MET A 1 -0.38 -1.77 -10.05
N ILE A 2 0.70 -2.50 -10.35
CA ILE A 2 2.00 -2.39 -9.67
C ILE A 2 2.96 -1.54 -10.51
N ASP A 3 3.59 -0.56 -9.89
CA ASP A 3 4.68 0.24 -10.45
C ASP A 3 6.00 -0.52 -10.30
N TRP A 4 6.31 -1.35 -11.29
CA TRP A 4 7.54 -2.15 -11.33
C TRP A 4 8.81 -1.32 -11.49
N LEU A 5 8.72 -0.09 -12.00
CA LEU A 5 9.88 0.80 -12.06
C LEU A 5 10.29 1.17 -10.63
N ARG A 6 9.34 1.54 -9.77
CA ARG A 6 9.60 1.81 -8.36
C ARG A 6 10.17 0.60 -7.63
N VAL A 7 9.66 -0.59 -7.91
CA VAL A 7 10.16 -1.85 -7.31
C VAL A 7 11.60 -2.15 -7.75
N ASN A 8 11.93 -1.92 -9.01
CA ASN A 8 13.30 -2.07 -9.51
C ASN A 8 14.24 -1.02 -8.90
N THR A 9 13.80 0.23 -8.76
CA THR A 9 14.59 1.25 -8.04
C THR A 9 14.83 0.86 -6.60
N LEU A 10 13.81 0.33 -5.89
CA LEU A 10 14.00 -0.17 -4.52
C LEU A 10 15.05 -1.28 -4.48
N ARG A 11 15.02 -2.21 -5.44
CA ARG A 11 16.03 -3.28 -5.56
C ARG A 11 17.44 -2.74 -5.82
N GLU A 12 17.57 -1.74 -6.68
CA GLU A 12 18.86 -1.08 -6.94
C GLU A 12 19.39 -0.35 -5.71
N ASP A 13 18.51 0.30 -4.94
CA ASP A 13 18.86 1.07 -3.75
C ASP A 13 19.33 0.19 -2.57
N VAL A 14 18.69 -0.96 -2.37
CA VAL A 14 19.00 -1.87 -1.25
C VAL A 14 19.95 -3.01 -1.64
N GLY A 15 20.05 -3.34 -2.92
CA GLY A 15 20.83 -4.47 -3.43
C GLY A 15 20.04 -5.78 -3.47
N ASP A 16 20.45 -6.68 -4.37
CA ASP A 16 19.76 -7.97 -4.58
C ASP A 16 19.77 -8.88 -3.35
N GLU A 17 20.79 -8.76 -2.49
CA GLU A 17 20.95 -9.61 -1.29
C GLU A 17 19.98 -9.24 -0.17
N ASP A 18 19.65 -7.96 -0.04
CA ASP A 18 18.76 -7.43 1.01
C ASP A 18 17.33 -7.19 0.52
N PHE A 19 17.08 -7.27 -0.79
CA PHE A 19 15.79 -6.88 -1.38
C PHE A 19 14.61 -7.69 -0.86
N ASP A 20 14.75 -9.02 -0.78
CA ASP A 20 13.65 -9.88 -0.35
C ASP A 20 13.27 -9.61 1.12
N ASP A 21 14.26 -9.42 2.00
CA ASP A 21 14.06 -9.09 3.42
C ASP A 21 13.37 -7.72 3.59
N VAL A 22 13.82 -6.71 2.83
CA VAL A 22 13.22 -5.37 2.85
C VAL A 22 11.78 -5.40 2.38
N VAL A 23 11.49 -6.15 1.31
CA VAL A 23 10.13 -6.32 0.79
C VAL A 23 9.22 -7.01 1.80
N GLU A 24 9.71 -8.06 2.48
CA GLU A 24 8.96 -8.76 3.53
C GLU A 24 8.57 -7.79 4.65
N ILE A 25 9.50 -6.99 5.15
CA ILE A 25 9.24 -5.99 6.20
C ILE A 25 8.15 -5.00 5.77
N PHE A 26 8.22 -4.46 4.55
CA PHE A 26 7.20 -3.54 4.06
C PHE A 26 5.84 -4.21 3.87
N ILE A 27 5.80 -5.46 3.40
CA ILE A 27 4.55 -6.21 3.30
C ILE A 27 3.94 -6.40 4.69
N GLU A 28 4.73 -6.83 5.67
CA GLU A 28 4.27 -7.03 7.05
C GLU A 28 3.70 -5.73 7.64
N GLU A 29 4.39 -4.61 7.44
CA GLU A 29 3.95 -3.30 7.92
C GLU A 29 2.59 -2.91 7.33
N VAL A 30 2.45 -2.93 6.00
CA VAL A 30 1.19 -2.59 5.33
C VAL A 30 0.08 -3.56 5.74
N THR A 31 0.38 -4.86 5.83
CA THR A 31 -0.57 -5.90 6.26
C THR A 31 -1.08 -5.62 7.67
N GLY A 32 -0.20 -5.24 8.60
CA GLY A 32 -0.55 -4.91 9.97
C GLY A 32 -1.50 -3.70 10.03
N MET A 33 -1.18 -2.63 9.31
CA MET A 33 -2.04 -1.45 9.22
C MET A 33 -3.42 -1.77 8.62
N VAL A 34 -3.47 -2.51 7.51
CA VAL A 34 -4.70 -2.94 6.86
C VAL A 34 -5.53 -3.83 7.79
N THR A 35 -4.89 -4.76 8.50
CA THR A 35 -5.57 -5.65 9.45
C THR A 35 -6.23 -4.87 10.58
N ARG A 36 -5.56 -3.85 11.12
CA ARG A 36 -6.16 -2.96 12.12
C ARG A 36 -7.41 -2.27 11.57
N LEU A 37 -7.35 -1.72 10.36
CA LEU A 37 -8.50 -1.08 9.71
C LEU A 37 -9.66 -2.05 9.43
N ARG A 38 -9.36 -3.33 9.16
CA ARG A 38 -10.41 -4.36 8.99
C ARG A 38 -11.14 -4.69 10.29
N ILE A 39 -10.43 -4.71 11.41
CA ILE A 39 -10.97 -5.17 12.69
C ILE A 39 -11.66 -4.04 13.45
N ASN A 40 -11.02 -2.88 13.55
CA ASN A 40 -11.51 -1.75 14.34
C ASN A 40 -11.06 -0.42 13.73
N PRO A 41 -11.70 0.02 12.64
CA PRO A 41 -11.35 1.27 12.01
C PRO A 41 -11.77 2.46 12.88
N GLN A 42 -10.81 3.32 13.20
CA GLN A 42 -11.06 4.54 13.98
C GLN A 42 -11.32 5.70 13.03
N MET A 43 -12.58 6.11 12.89
CA MET A 43 -12.96 7.18 11.94
C MET A 43 -12.29 8.52 12.24
N GLU A 44 -11.98 8.79 13.51
CA GLU A 44 -11.31 10.02 13.95
C GLU A 44 -9.85 10.11 13.46
N THR A 45 -9.16 8.97 13.37
CA THR A 45 -7.75 8.89 12.94
C THR A 45 -7.60 8.33 11.52
N LEU A 46 -8.71 8.04 10.83
CA LEU A 46 -8.69 7.35 9.54
C LEU A 46 -7.88 8.12 8.49
N GLY A 47 -7.89 9.46 8.51
CA GLY A 47 -7.05 10.25 7.61
C GLY A 47 -5.55 10.03 7.82
N GLU A 48 -5.10 9.96 9.07
CA GLU A 48 -3.70 9.69 9.43
C GLU A 48 -3.31 8.24 9.08
N ASP A 49 -4.21 7.30 9.33
CA ASP A 49 -4.03 5.90 8.98
C ASP A 49 -3.86 5.71 7.47
N LEU A 50 -4.67 6.41 6.66
CA LEU A 50 -4.56 6.39 5.20
C LEU A 50 -3.31 7.11 4.70
N HIS A 51 -2.86 8.16 5.38
CA HIS A 51 -1.59 8.82 5.06
C HIS A 51 -0.40 7.88 5.23
N ALA A 52 -0.34 7.17 6.37
CA ALA A 52 0.69 6.18 6.64
C ALA A 52 0.65 5.04 5.61
N LEU A 53 -0.53 4.48 5.34
CA LEU A 53 -0.72 3.43 4.33
C LEU A 53 -0.29 3.87 2.93
N LYS A 54 -0.59 5.10 2.53
CA LYS A 54 -0.14 5.65 1.25
C LYS A 54 1.39 5.63 1.15
N GLY A 55 2.09 6.06 2.22
CA GLY A 55 3.55 6.07 2.26
C GLY A 55 4.15 4.68 2.04
N SER A 56 3.71 3.68 2.82
CA SER A 56 4.22 2.31 2.70
C SER A 56 3.81 1.67 1.36
N ALA A 57 2.61 1.95 0.85
CA ALA A 57 2.15 1.46 -0.45
C ALA A 57 3.00 1.97 -1.63
N LEU A 58 3.46 3.23 -1.58
CA LEU A 58 4.32 3.82 -2.61
C LEU A 58 5.70 3.17 -2.64
N ASN A 59 6.22 2.69 -1.51
CA ASN A 59 7.50 1.96 -1.48
C ASN A 59 7.42 0.61 -2.19
N LEU A 60 6.28 -0.08 -2.10
CA LEU A 60 6.02 -1.34 -2.79
C LEU A 60 5.48 -1.18 -4.22
N GLY A 61 5.29 0.06 -4.69
CA GLY A 61 4.73 0.34 -6.01
C GLY A 61 3.24 0.00 -6.14
N PHE A 62 2.47 -0.04 -5.04
CA PHE A 62 1.03 -0.36 -5.06
C PHE A 62 0.20 0.84 -5.54
N ALA A 63 0.43 1.28 -6.79
CA ALA A 63 -0.02 2.57 -7.32
C ALA A 63 -1.53 2.83 -7.16
N THR A 64 -2.36 1.82 -7.45
CA THR A 64 -3.82 1.93 -7.31
C THR A 64 -4.23 2.08 -5.83
N PHE A 65 -3.65 1.26 -4.95
CA PHE A 65 -3.94 1.31 -3.52
C PHE A 65 -3.49 2.64 -2.91
N SER A 66 -2.29 3.13 -3.26
CA SER A 66 -1.81 4.45 -2.80
C SER A 66 -2.72 5.59 -3.26
N ALA A 67 -3.30 5.51 -4.47
CA ALA A 67 -4.22 6.53 -4.97
C ALA A 67 -5.55 6.56 -4.20
N TYR A 68 -6.07 5.39 -3.81
CA TYR A 68 -7.25 5.32 -2.95
C TYR A 68 -6.96 5.85 -1.53
N CYS A 69 -5.80 5.50 -0.96
CA CYS A 69 -5.36 6.08 0.31
C CYS A 69 -5.21 7.60 0.24
N GLN A 70 -4.64 8.15 -0.85
CA GLN A 70 -4.53 9.60 -1.07
C GLN A 70 -5.91 10.28 -1.18
N THR A 71 -6.86 9.62 -1.85
CA THR A 71 -8.22 10.15 -1.96
C THR A 71 -8.89 10.19 -0.59
N GLY A 72 -8.76 9.12 0.20
CA GLY A 72 -9.36 9.04 1.53
C GLY A 72 -8.70 9.97 2.56
N GLU A 73 -7.37 10.10 2.59
CA GLU A 73 -6.69 11.10 3.45
C GLU A 73 -7.15 12.53 3.09
N SER A 74 -7.36 12.80 1.80
CA SER A 74 -7.82 14.11 1.33
C SER A 74 -9.26 14.36 1.78
N LEU A 75 -10.17 13.39 1.66
CA LEU A 75 -11.53 13.51 2.16
C LEU A 75 -11.57 13.76 3.67
N ALA A 76 -10.76 13.03 4.45
CA ALA A 76 -10.63 13.26 5.89
C ALA A 76 -10.15 14.69 6.20
N ALA A 77 -9.12 15.17 5.51
CA ALA A 77 -8.59 16.53 5.69
C ALA A 77 -9.62 17.62 5.35
N HIS A 78 -10.57 17.34 4.47
CA HIS A 78 -11.67 18.25 4.14
C HIS A 78 -12.90 18.07 5.04
N GLY A 79 -12.81 17.30 6.13
CA GLY A 79 -13.92 17.07 7.07
C GLY A 79 -15.02 16.17 6.51
N ARG A 80 -14.68 15.30 5.53
CA ARG A 80 -15.62 14.40 4.86
C ARG A 80 -15.27 12.91 5.07
N PRO A 81 -14.94 12.44 6.30
CA PRO A 81 -14.52 11.05 6.52
C PRO A 81 -15.62 10.02 6.20
N ALA A 82 -16.89 10.43 6.26
CA ALA A 82 -18.03 9.58 5.92
C ALA A 82 -18.11 9.18 4.43
N GLU A 83 -17.35 9.84 3.56
CA GLU A 83 -17.28 9.54 2.13
C GLU A 83 -16.11 8.62 1.77
N ILE A 84 -15.32 8.21 2.77
CA ILE A 84 -14.20 7.31 2.55
C ILE A 84 -14.73 5.89 2.34
N GLU A 85 -14.56 5.38 1.12
CA GLU A 85 -14.90 4.01 0.75
C GLU A 85 -13.82 3.03 1.26
N LEU A 86 -13.83 2.78 2.58
CA LEU A 86 -12.84 1.90 3.22
C LEU A 86 -12.84 0.49 2.62
N GLY A 87 -14.01 -0.05 2.25
CA GLY A 87 -14.11 -1.34 1.58
C GLY A 87 -13.33 -1.41 0.25
N GLN A 88 -13.37 -0.33 -0.54
CA GLN A 88 -12.64 -0.23 -1.80
C GLN A 88 -11.12 -0.18 -1.56
N ILE A 89 -10.69 0.60 -0.58
CA ILE A 89 -9.27 0.70 -0.17
C ILE A 89 -8.75 -0.69 0.23
N LEU A 90 -9.49 -1.40 1.07
CA LEU A 90 -9.12 -2.74 1.55
C LEU A 90 -9.07 -3.78 0.42
N SER A 91 -10.05 -3.78 -0.50
CA SER A 91 -10.03 -4.67 -1.67
C SER A 91 -8.84 -4.38 -2.59
N SER A 92 -8.54 -3.10 -2.80
CA SER A 92 -7.40 -2.70 -3.64
C SER A 92 -6.06 -3.12 -3.06
N TYR A 93 -5.93 -3.22 -1.73
CA TYR A 93 -4.75 -3.79 -1.10
C TYR A 93 -4.62 -5.29 -1.42
N ASP A 94 -5.68 -6.07 -1.26
CA ASP A 94 -5.66 -7.53 -1.52
C ASP A 94 -5.26 -7.81 -2.98
N GLU A 95 -5.81 -7.04 -3.92
CA GLU A 95 -5.48 -7.10 -5.33
C GLU A 95 -4.01 -6.71 -5.61
N SER A 96 -3.53 -5.65 -4.95
CA SER A 96 -2.13 -5.21 -5.09
C SER A 96 -1.16 -6.26 -4.56
N LEU A 97 -1.41 -6.82 -3.38
CA LEU A 97 -0.57 -7.83 -2.78
C LEU A 97 -0.50 -9.09 -3.65
N ALA A 98 -1.64 -9.58 -4.15
CA ALA A 98 -1.69 -10.74 -5.02
C ALA A 98 -0.92 -10.51 -6.33
N ALA A 99 -1.08 -9.33 -6.95
CA ALA A 99 -0.39 -8.96 -8.17
C ALA A 99 1.13 -8.82 -7.95
N PHE A 100 1.53 -8.21 -6.83
CA PHE A 100 2.93 -8.01 -6.47
C PHE A 100 3.63 -9.35 -6.22
N LEU A 101 3.08 -10.23 -5.39
CA LEU A 101 3.65 -11.56 -5.13
C LEU A 101 3.72 -12.43 -6.38
N THR A 102 2.75 -12.29 -7.29
CA THR A 102 2.77 -12.97 -8.60
C THR A 102 3.89 -12.44 -9.47
N GLY A 103 4.06 -11.11 -9.52
CA GLY A 103 5.10 -10.49 -10.33
C GLY A 103 6.50 -10.67 -9.76
N LEU A 104 6.70 -10.82 -8.44
CA LEU A 104 8.03 -11.17 -7.92
C LEU A 104 8.51 -12.55 -8.40
N LYS A 105 7.59 -13.51 -8.55
CA LYS A 105 7.91 -14.85 -9.09
C LYS A 105 8.19 -14.83 -10.59
N LYS A 106 7.65 -13.84 -11.30
CA LYS A 106 7.79 -13.67 -12.75
C LYS A 106 7.86 -12.17 -13.06
N PRO A 107 9.01 -11.52 -12.80
CA PRO A 107 9.14 -10.09 -13.01
C PRO A 107 8.85 -9.78 -14.48
N PRO A 108 8.08 -8.73 -14.78
CA PRO A 108 7.89 -8.30 -16.16
C PRO A 108 9.27 -8.03 -16.78
N ALA A 109 9.43 -8.38 -18.05
CA ALA A 109 10.66 -8.07 -18.78
C ALA A 109 10.89 -6.55 -18.69
N ALA A 110 12.08 -6.15 -18.22
CA ALA A 110 12.49 -4.76 -18.11
C ALA A 110 12.50 -4.06 -19.46
#